data_AF-A0A7I4YD86-F1
#
_entry.id   AF-A0A7I4YD86-F1
#
_cell.length_a   1.000
_cell.length_b   1.000
_cell.length_c   1.000
_cell.angle_alpha   90.00
_cell.angle_beta   90.00
_cell.angle_gamma   90.00
#
_symmetry.space_group_name_H-M   'P 1'
#
loop_
_entity.id
_entity.type
_entity.pdbx_description
1 polymer ?
#
loop_
_entity_poly.entity_id
_entity_poly.type
_entity_poly.pdbx_seq_one_letter_code
_entity_poly.pdbx_strand_id
1 'polypeptide(L)'
;MLAKLLVFGVLLLTSSVLSEKDNLDSIYKAIKDIIGYDRSDIMKINEYIDAVQHGKQGKLDSHLLKKDRDFQKALNPLPLDASRFILSLMHIGFYPNSKYTKIKSWSKLESEFRGKISKNSCAILLKQFPGLAKYKLCTA
;
A
#
# COMPACT_ATOMS: atom_id res chain seq x y z
N MET A 1 14.38 -35.13 23.12
CA MET A 1 14.17 -34.79 21.68
C MET A 1 12.95 -33.88 21.45
N LEU A 2 11.82 -34.07 22.16
CA LEU A 2 10.62 -33.22 22.06
C LEU A 2 10.84 -31.71 22.35
N ALA A 3 11.65 -31.37 23.35
CA ALA A 3 11.88 -29.97 23.73
C ALA A 3 12.55 -29.14 22.63
N LYS A 4 13.41 -29.75 21.79
CA LYS A 4 14.05 -29.06 20.66
C LYS A 4 13.03 -28.76 19.56
N LEU A 5 12.13 -29.70 19.23
CA LEU A 5 11.08 -29.52 18.21
C LEU A 5 10.08 -28.41 18.56
N LEU A 6 9.68 -28.30 19.83
CA LEU A 6 8.80 -27.21 20.29
C LEU A 6 9.47 -25.83 20.17
N VAL A 7 10.75 -25.71 20.53
CA VAL A 7 11.49 -24.45 20.41
C VAL A 7 11.66 -24.04 18.94
N PHE A 8 11.95 -24.99 18.03
CA PHE A 8 12.02 -24.70 16.60
C PHE A 8 10.66 -24.30 16.01
N GLY A 9 9.57 -24.95 16.42
CA GLY A 9 8.22 -24.60 15.97
C GLY A 9 7.80 -23.18 16.39
N VAL A 10 8.08 -22.79 17.64
CA VAL A 10 7.81 -21.43 18.14
C VAL A 10 8.68 -20.39 17.43
N LEU A 11 9.97 -20.68 17.21
CA LEU A 11 10.87 -19.78 16.46
C LEU A 11 10.39 -19.56 15.02
N LEU A 12 9.96 -20.62 14.32
CA LEU A 12 9.43 -20.50 12.95
C LEU A 12 8.16 -19.64 12.90
N LEU A 13 7.23 -19.84 13.84
CA LEU A 13 6.00 -19.03 13.93
C LEU A 13 6.31 -17.56 14.20
N THR A 14 7.18 -17.27 15.16
CA THR A 14 7.57 -15.88 15.47
C THR A 14 8.27 -15.21 14.28
N SER A 15 9.11 -15.93 13.54
CA SER A 15 9.78 -15.40 12.34
C SER A 15 8.80 -15.11 11.19
N SER A 16 7.77 -15.95 11.01
CA SER A 16 6.71 -15.74 10.03
C SER A 16 5.87 -14.49 10.37
N VAL A 17 5.48 -14.35 11.64
CA VAL A 17 4.71 -13.19 12.12
C VAL A 17 5.55 -11.90 12.02
N LEU A 18 6.84 -11.96 12.36
CA LEU A 18 7.75 -10.82 12.20
C LEU A 18 7.86 -10.41 10.73
N SER A 19 8.07 -11.38 9.83
CA SER A 19 8.19 -11.14 8.40
C SER A 19 6.91 -10.53 7.80
N GLU A 20 5.72 -11.03 8.15
CA GLU A 20 4.47 -10.42 7.67
C GLU A 20 4.31 -8.99 8.18
N LYS A 21 4.67 -8.72 9.44
CA LYS A 21 4.61 -7.37 10.01
C LYS A 21 5.57 -6.41 9.31
N ASP A 22 6.82 -6.81 9.11
CA ASP A 22 7.84 -6.00 8.44
C ASP A 22 7.45 -5.70 6.98
N ASN A 23 6.85 -6.69 6.32
CA ASN A 23 6.35 -6.54 4.96
C ASN A 23 5.22 -5.50 4.88
N LEU A 24 4.26 -5.52 5.81
CA LEU A 24 3.18 -4.53 5.86
C LEU A 24 3.67 -3.13 6.24
N ASP A 25 4.59 -3.03 7.20
CA ASP A 25 5.17 -1.74 7.60
C ASP A 25 5.95 -1.11 6.44
N SER A 26 6.61 -1.91 5.59
CA SER A 26 7.25 -1.43 4.36
C SER A 26 6.25 -0.85 3.34
N ILE A 27 5.06 -1.45 3.22
CA ILE A 27 3.99 -0.94 2.37
C ILE A 27 3.43 0.38 2.91
N TYR A 28 3.16 0.45 4.22
CA TYR A 28 2.67 1.70 4.83
C TYR A 28 3.68 2.84 4.71
N LYS A 29 4.98 2.54 4.83
CA LYS A 29 6.05 3.50 4.58
C LYS A 29 6.02 3.99 3.13
N ALA A 30 5.89 3.09 2.17
CA ALA A 30 5.80 3.44 0.75
C ALA A 30 4.56 4.29 0.44
N ILE A 31 3.39 3.96 0.99
CA ILE A 31 2.16 4.76 0.83
C ILE A 31 2.39 6.17 1.40
N LYS A 32 2.96 6.28 2.59
CA LYS A 32 3.25 7.58 3.20
C LYS A 32 4.22 8.40 2.36
N ASP A 33 5.30 7.80 1.88
CA ASP A 33 6.30 8.49 1.09
C ASP A 33 5.78 8.91 -0.30
N ILE A 34 4.99 8.07 -0.95
CA ILE A 34 4.54 8.27 -2.35
C ILE A 34 3.27 9.12 -2.41
N ILE A 35 2.31 8.82 -1.54
CA ILE A 35 0.92 9.30 -1.63
C ILE A 35 0.59 10.27 -0.48
N GLY A 36 1.30 10.17 0.64
CA GLY A 36 1.12 11.08 1.79
C GLY A 36 0.06 10.64 2.80
N TYR A 37 -0.48 9.43 2.67
CA TYR A 37 -1.30 8.81 3.71
C TYR A 37 -0.42 8.09 4.71
N ASP A 38 -0.55 8.41 5.99
CA ASP A 38 0.04 7.57 7.03
C ASP A 38 -0.90 6.41 7.40
N ARG A 39 -0.39 5.50 8.23
CA ARG A 39 -1.14 4.31 8.66
C ARG A 39 -2.44 4.68 9.39
N SER A 40 -2.45 5.78 10.15
CA SER A 40 -3.63 6.22 10.89
C SER A 40 -4.70 6.77 9.95
N ASP A 41 -4.31 7.48 8.89
CA ASP A 41 -5.24 7.92 7.86
C ASP A 41 -5.95 6.72 7.21
N ILE A 42 -5.20 5.69 6.84
CA ILE A 42 -5.73 4.46 6.21
C ILE A 42 -6.70 3.74 7.15
N MET A 43 -6.35 3.63 8.44
CA MET A 43 -7.22 3.02 9.45
C MET A 43 -8.54 3.78 9.59
N LYS A 44 -8.50 5.11 9.70
CA LYS A 44 -9.71 5.94 9.80
C LYS A 44 -10.60 5.84 8.57
N ILE A 45 -10.01 5.80 7.37
CA ILE A 45 -10.77 5.60 6.13
C ILE A 45 -11.43 4.21 6.13
N ASN A 46 -10.72 3.16 6.54
CA ASN A 46 -11.29 1.81 6.65
C ASN A 46 -12.43 1.75 7.67
N GLU A 47 -12.26 2.35 8.84
CA GLU A 47 -13.31 2.45 9.86
C GLU A 47 -14.55 3.19 9.32
N TYR A 48 -14.35 4.27 8.56
CA TYR A 48 -15.44 4.98 7.90
C TYR A 48 -16.14 4.10 6.85
N ILE A 49 -15.40 3.41 5.98
CA ILE A 49 -15.97 2.50 4.97
C ILE A 49 -16.77 1.38 5.64
N ASP A 50 -16.22 0.76 6.68
CA ASP A 50 -16.89 -0.30 7.44
C ASP A 50 -18.17 0.22 8.11
N ALA A 51 -18.13 1.39 8.74
CA ALA A 51 -19.30 2.02 9.34
C ALA A 51 -20.41 2.27 8.30
N VAL A 52 -20.07 2.84 7.14
CA VAL A 52 -21.03 3.10 6.06
C VAL A 52 -21.61 1.80 5.49
N GLN A 53 -20.79 0.77 5.29
CA GLN A 53 -21.24 -0.54 4.82
C GLN A 53 -22.24 -1.21 5.78
N HIS A 54 -22.08 -0.96 7.09
CA HIS A 54 -23.00 -1.44 8.12
C HIS A 54 -24.18 -0.48 8.39
N GLY A 55 -24.44 0.49 7.50
CA GLY A 55 -25.57 1.41 7.60
C GLY A 55 -25.46 2.45 8.71
N LYS A 56 -24.27 2.63 9.29
CA LYS A 56 -24.02 3.66 10.31
C LYS A 56 -23.70 4.99 9.64
N GLN A 57 -24.12 6.09 10.27
CA GLN A 57 -23.63 7.41 9.90
C GLN A 57 -22.15 7.53 10.27
N GLY A 58 -21.29 7.50 9.25
CA GLY A 58 -19.89 7.89 9.36
C GLY A 58 -19.70 9.30 8.84
N LYS A 59 -18.74 10.04 9.39
CA LYS A 59 -18.23 11.28 8.79
C LYS A 59 -16.72 11.19 8.74
N LEU A 60 -16.16 11.31 7.54
CA LEU A 60 -14.71 11.37 7.37
C LEU A 60 -14.21 12.78 7.74
N ASP A 61 -13.09 12.86 8.45
CA ASP A 61 -12.45 14.13 8.82
C ASP A 61 -12.24 15.02 7.58
N SER A 62 -12.47 16.32 7.70
CA SER A 62 -12.34 17.28 6.58
C SER A 62 -10.95 17.26 5.93
N HIS A 63 -9.92 17.01 6.74
CA HIS A 63 -8.55 16.83 6.28
C HIS A 63 -8.38 15.58 5.39
N LEU A 64 -9.02 14.46 5.75
CA LEU A 64 -8.98 13.23 4.95
C LEU A 64 -9.77 13.38 3.64
N LEU A 65 -10.90 14.09 3.67
CA LEU A 65 -11.64 14.46 2.46
C LEU A 65 -10.82 15.33 1.50
N LYS A 66 -10.01 16.24 2.04
CA LYS A 66 -9.08 17.03 1.25
C LYS A 66 -7.98 16.14 0.64
N LYS A 67 -7.36 15.27 1.45
CA LYS A 67 -6.34 14.31 0.96
C LYS A 67 -6.89 13.41 -0.15
N ASP A 68 -8.12 12.90 -0.01
CA ASP A 68 -8.76 12.09 -1.05
C ASP A 68 -8.96 12.89 -2.34
N ARG A 69 -9.47 14.12 -2.24
CA ARG A 69 -9.62 14.99 -3.41
C ARG A 69 -8.28 15.26 -4.12
N ASP A 70 -7.22 15.55 -3.36
CA ASP A 70 -5.90 15.82 -3.91
C ASP A 70 -5.30 14.55 -4.53
N PHE A 71 -5.53 13.39 -3.91
CA PHE A 71 -5.16 12.08 -4.46
C PHE A 71 -5.88 11.79 -5.79
N GLN A 72 -7.21 11.96 -5.86
CA GLN A 72 -7.96 11.76 -7.10
C GLN A 72 -7.48 12.69 -8.22
N LYS A 73 -7.16 13.95 -7.90
CA LYS A 73 -6.58 14.90 -8.86
C LYS A 73 -5.22 14.46 -9.40
N ALA A 74 -4.37 13.89 -8.54
CA ALA A 74 -3.07 13.35 -8.94
C ALA A 74 -3.19 12.03 -9.73
N LEU A 75 -4.21 11.22 -9.43
CA LEU A 75 -4.47 9.92 -10.05
C LEU A 75 -5.08 10.05 -11.46
N ASN A 76 -6.07 10.94 -11.63
CA ASN A 76 -6.81 11.13 -12.89
C ASN A 76 -5.95 11.31 -14.16
N PRO A 77 -4.86 12.09 -14.15
CA PRO A 77 -4.03 12.26 -15.34
C PRO A 77 -3.07 11.09 -15.61
N LEU A 78 -3.03 10.07 -14.75
CA LEU A 78 -2.12 8.94 -14.95
C LEU A 78 -2.58 8.04 -16.11
N PRO A 79 -1.66 7.64 -16.99
CA PRO A 79 -1.90 6.53 -17.90
C PRO A 79 -2.25 5.23 -17.16
N LEU A 80 -2.95 4.32 -17.85
CA LEU A 80 -3.50 3.09 -17.25
C LEU A 80 -2.45 2.19 -16.58
N ASP A 81 -1.25 2.07 -17.15
CA ASP A 81 -0.16 1.28 -16.59
C ASP A 81 0.40 1.90 -15.29
N ALA A 82 0.50 3.23 -15.23
CA ALA A 82 0.92 3.96 -14.03
C ALA A 82 -0.18 3.98 -12.94
N SER A 83 -1.45 4.16 -13.31
CA SER A 83 -2.55 4.18 -12.34
C SER A 83 -2.74 2.82 -11.68
N ARG A 84 -2.54 1.71 -12.41
CA ARG A 84 -2.56 0.35 -11.86
C ARG A 84 -1.57 0.16 -10.72
N PHE A 85 -0.36 0.73 -10.81
CA PHE A 85 0.61 0.66 -9.73
C PHE A 85 0.10 1.36 -8.46
N ILE A 86 -0.35 2.62 -8.59
CA ILE A 86 -0.84 3.41 -7.46
C ILE A 86 -2.05 2.76 -6.80
N LEU A 87 -3.00 2.28 -7.61
CA LEU A 87 -4.19 1.58 -7.12
C LEU A 87 -3.84 0.27 -6.41
N SER A 88 -2.87 -0.48 -6.92
CA SER A 88 -2.39 -1.71 -6.28
C SER A 88 -1.73 -1.42 -4.93
N LEU A 89 -0.89 -0.38 -4.85
CA LEU A 89 -0.26 0.05 -3.61
C LEU A 89 -1.31 0.42 -2.54
N MET A 90 -2.30 1.23 -2.91
CA MET A 90 -3.39 1.61 -2.00
C MET A 90 -4.26 0.41 -1.60
N HIS A 91 -4.58 -0.48 -2.54
CA HIS A 91 -5.38 -1.68 -2.26
C HIS A 91 -4.73 -2.56 -1.18
N ILE A 92 -3.41 -2.77 -1.25
CA ILE A 92 -2.67 -3.54 -0.24
C ILE A 92 -2.74 -2.84 1.12
N GLY A 93 -2.61 -1.51 1.16
CA GLY A 93 -2.69 -0.72 2.39
C GLY A 93 -4.06 -0.78 3.07
N PHE A 94 -5.14 -0.68 2.29
CA PHE A 94 -6.52 -0.76 2.79
C PHE A 94 -6.94 -2.18 3.16
N TYR A 95 -6.49 -3.19 2.41
CA TYR A 95 -6.92 -4.58 2.59
C TYR A 95 -5.73 -5.53 2.80
N PRO A 96 -4.91 -5.32 3.86
CA PRO A 96 -3.68 -6.09 4.07
C PRO A 96 -3.94 -7.57 4.39
N ASN A 97 -5.12 -7.88 4.96
CA ASN A 97 -5.54 -9.22 5.36
C ASN A 97 -6.51 -9.88 4.36
N SER A 98 -6.82 -9.23 3.24
CA SER A 98 -7.73 -9.80 2.25
C SER A 98 -7.11 -11.04 1.58
N LYS A 99 -7.91 -12.11 1.45
CA LYS A 99 -7.51 -13.32 0.72
C LYS A 99 -7.21 -13.08 -0.77
N TYR A 100 -7.67 -11.94 -1.31
CA TYR A 100 -7.44 -11.53 -2.68
C TYR A 100 -6.15 -10.71 -2.85
N THR A 101 -5.57 -10.22 -1.75
CA THR A 101 -4.31 -9.47 -1.74
C THR A 101 -3.12 -10.45 -1.77
N LYS A 102 -2.71 -10.85 -2.98
CA LYS A 102 -1.58 -11.80 -3.17
C LYS A 102 -0.21 -11.16 -2.90
N ILE A 103 -0.11 -9.84 -3.06
CA ILE A 103 1.12 -9.06 -2.82
C ILE A 103 1.06 -8.49 -1.41
N LYS A 104 1.91 -8.99 -0.52
CA LYS A 104 1.96 -8.53 0.88
C LYS A 104 3.20 -7.71 1.24
N SER A 105 4.13 -7.50 0.31
CA SER A 105 5.39 -6.81 0.56
C SER A 105 5.73 -5.81 -0.53
N TRP A 106 6.50 -4.78 -0.16
CA TRP A 106 7.03 -3.80 -1.12
C TRP A 106 7.85 -4.48 -2.23
N SER A 107 8.74 -5.41 -1.86
CA SER A 107 9.61 -6.10 -2.81
C SER A 107 8.85 -6.86 -3.90
N LYS A 108 7.74 -7.50 -3.55
CA LYS A 108 6.87 -8.20 -4.52
C LYS A 108 6.14 -7.22 -5.42
N LEU A 109 5.60 -6.13 -4.86
CA LEU A 109 4.94 -5.08 -5.64
C LEU A 109 5.93 -4.44 -6.63
N GLU A 110 7.12 -4.10 -6.16
CA GLU A 110 8.18 -3.55 -6.98
C GLU A 110 8.56 -4.53 -8.11
N SER A 111 8.79 -5.80 -7.80
CA SER A 111 9.10 -6.82 -8.81
C SER A 111 7.97 -6.98 -9.85
N GLU A 112 6.72 -6.76 -9.47
CA GLU A 112 5.59 -6.89 -10.38
C GLU A 112 5.52 -5.75 -11.39
N PHE A 113 5.90 -4.54 -11.00
CA PHE A 113 5.75 -3.34 -11.83
C PHE A 113 7.06 -2.82 -12.44
N ARG A 114 8.22 -3.18 -11.87
CA ARG A 114 9.53 -2.75 -12.36
C ARG A 114 9.71 -3.13 -13.82
N GLY A 115 10.04 -2.15 -14.65
CA GLY A 115 10.23 -2.33 -16.10
C GLY A 115 8.95 -2.57 -16.90
N LYS A 116 7.76 -2.56 -16.28
CA LYS A 116 6.47 -2.75 -16.96
C LYS A 116 5.68 -1.46 -17.17
N ILE A 117 6.05 -0.38 -16.48
CA ILE A 117 5.49 0.95 -16.70
C ILE A 117 6.28 1.61 -17.83
N SER A 118 5.59 2.15 -18.84
CA SER A 118 6.24 2.79 -19.97
C SER A 118 7.06 4.02 -19.53
N LYS A 119 8.12 4.38 -20.28
CA LYS A 119 8.95 5.56 -19.95
C LYS A 119 8.11 6.84 -19.86
N ASN A 120 7.17 7.04 -20.78
CA ASN A 120 6.28 8.19 -20.79
C ASN A 120 5.35 8.18 -19.56
N SER A 121 4.76 7.02 -19.24
CA SER A 121 3.92 6.87 -18.04
C SER A 121 4.72 7.11 -16.76
N CYS A 122 5.98 6.67 -16.69
CA CYS A 122 6.87 6.91 -15.57
C CYS A 122 7.16 8.41 -15.37
N ALA A 123 7.37 9.18 -16.44
CA ALA A 123 7.55 10.63 -16.32
C ALA A 123 6.31 11.32 -15.72
N ILE A 124 5.12 10.93 -16.17
CA ILE A 124 3.85 11.47 -15.63
C ILE A 124 3.65 11.02 -14.18
N LEU A 125 3.92 9.75 -13.88
CA LEU A 125 3.82 9.18 -12.54
C LEU A 125 4.73 9.88 -11.54
N LEU A 126 6.00 10.11 -11.89
CA LEU A 126 6.96 10.84 -11.05
C LEU A 126 6.58 12.32 -10.87
N LYS A 127 5.94 12.94 -11.88
CA LYS A 127 5.44 14.31 -11.76
C LYS A 127 4.28 14.41 -10.77
N GLN A 128 3.35 13.46 -10.78
CA GLN A 128 2.19 13.46 -9.89
C GLN A 128 2.52 12.92 -8.48
N PHE A 129 3.45 11.97 -8.39
CA PHE A 129 3.85 11.30 -7.16
C PHE A 129 5.39 11.34 -6.99
N PRO A 130 5.97 12.51 -6.68
CA PRO A 130 7.43 12.70 -6.66
C PRO A 130 8.13 11.85 -5.60
N GLY A 131 7.44 11.46 -4.53
CA GLY A 131 7.96 10.54 -3.52
C GLY A 131 8.37 9.17 -4.06
N LEU A 132 7.84 8.77 -5.22
CA LEU A 132 8.19 7.52 -5.91
C LEU A 132 9.66 7.49 -6.36
N ALA A 133 10.33 8.63 -6.52
CA ALA A 133 11.74 8.68 -6.93
C ALA A 133 12.67 7.89 -5.97
N LYS A 134 12.30 7.76 -4.69
CA LYS A 134 13.04 6.98 -3.68
C LYS A 134 13.06 5.47 -3.96
N TYR A 135 12.13 4.98 -4.79
CA TYR A 135 11.73 3.57 -4.86
C TYR A 135 12.15 2.85 -6.16
N LYS A 136 12.96 3.49 -7.02
CA LYS A 136 13.56 2.88 -8.25
C LYS A 136 12.60 2.05 -9.12
N LEU A 137 11.31 2.34 -9.10
CA LEU A 137 10.30 1.64 -9.90
C LEU A 137 10.37 2.06 -11.37
N CYS A 138 10.60 3.36 -11.58
CA CYS A 138 10.81 3.99 -12.87
C CYS A 138 12.31 4.14 -13.11
N THR A 139 12.94 3.10 -13.63
CA THR A 139 14.31 3.15 -14.13
C THR A 139 14.29 3.39 -15.64
N ALA A 140 15.09 4.35 -16.10
CA ALA A 140 15.22 4.73 -17.51
C ALA A 140 15.75 3.59 -18.39
#